data_AF-A0A7J0F563-F1
#
_entry.id   AF-A0A7J0F563-F1
#
_cell.length_a   1.000
_cell.length_b   1.000
_cell.length_c   1.000
_cell.angle_alpha   90.00
_cell.angle_beta   90.00
_cell.angle_gamma   90.00
#
_symmetry.space_group_name_H-M   'P 1'
#
loop_
_entity.id
_entity.type
_entity.pdbx_description
1 polymer ?
#
loop_
_entity_poly.entity_id
_entity_poly.type
_entity_poly.pdbx_seq_one_letter_code
_entity_poly.pdbx_strand_id
1 'polypeptide(L)'
;MVATQAKLHIENGDIQGIIDPSLCDEYDIQSMWKIAEKALMCVQPHGNMRPSISEVIKEIQDALSIERGAESVKEGNSDEISRNSIHSSLNMDLGSSKHCLSIDEAIARPMAR
;
A
#
# COMPACT_ATOMS: atom_id res chain seq x y z
N MET A 1 -3.94 25.26 -2.01
CA MET A 1 -4.96 25.57 -0.97
C MET A 1 -5.22 24.36 -0.07
N VAL A 2 -5.50 23.16 -0.62
CA VAL A 2 -5.84 21.96 0.16
C VAL A 2 -4.77 21.56 1.20
N ALA A 3 -3.48 21.55 0.81
CA ALA A 3 -2.38 21.21 1.72
C ALA A 3 -2.24 22.20 2.90
N THR A 4 -2.62 23.46 2.72
CA THR A 4 -2.49 24.50 3.75
C THR A 4 -3.52 24.30 4.86
N GLN A 5 -4.76 23.91 4.51
CA GLN A 5 -5.79 23.59 5.50
C GLN A 5 -5.42 22.32 6.27
N ALA A 6 -5.04 21.25 5.55
CA ALA A 6 -4.66 19.99 6.18
C ALA A 6 -3.49 20.16 7.17
N LYS A 7 -2.51 21.01 6.81
CA LYS A 7 -1.38 21.35 7.68
C LYS A 7 -1.82 21.93 9.03
N LEU A 8 -2.78 22.86 9.05
CA LEU A 8 -3.25 23.48 10.29
C LEU A 8 -3.93 22.47 11.22
N HIS A 9 -4.75 21.58 10.67
CA HIS A 9 -5.38 20.50 11.43
C HIS A 9 -4.34 19.58 12.09
N ILE A 10 -3.31 19.17 11.33
CA ILE A 10 -2.20 18.34 11.81
C ILE A 10 -1.41 19.06 12.93
N GLU A 11 -1.05 20.34 12.73
CA GLU A 11 -0.33 21.14 13.74
C GLU A 11 -1.14 21.34 15.04
N ASN A 12 -2.48 21.36 14.93
CA ASN A 12 -3.39 21.46 16.07
C ASN A 12 -3.70 20.12 16.74
N GLY A 13 -3.19 18.99 16.22
CA GLY A 13 -3.50 17.66 16.75
C GLY A 13 -4.87 17.10 16.30
N ASP A 14 -5.53 17.74 15.34
CA ASP A 14 -6.87 17.39 14.86
C ASP A 14 -6.79 16.63 13.53
N ILE A 15 -6.40 15.36 13.59
CA ILE A 15 -6.38 14.50 12.40
C ILE A 15 -7.79 14.23 11.84
N GLN A 16 -8.80 14.18 12.71
CA GLN A 16 -10.19 13.89 12.36
C GLN A 16 -10.75 14.95 11.38
N GLY A 17 -10.36 16.21 11.55
CA GLY A 17 -10.76 17.30 10.65
C GLY A 17 -10.29 17.16 9.19
N ILE A 18 -9.42 16.21 8.87
CA ILE A 18 -8.91 15.98 7.50
C ILE A 18 -9.22 14.58 6.94
N ILE A 19 -9.86 13.71 7.72
CA ILE A 19 -10.25 12.37 7.30
C ILE A 19 -11.53 12.45 6.47
N ASP A 20 -11.59 11.66 5.40
CA ASP A 20 -12.80 11.56 4.57
C ASP A 20 -13.96 10.94 5.38
N PRO A 21 -15.09 11.65 5.56
CA PRO A 21 -16.24 11.12 6.28
C PRO A 21 -16.80 9.82 5.71
N SER A 22 -16.54 9.50 4.43
CA SER A 22 -16.99 8.23 3.84
C SER A 22 -16.25 7.00 4.36
N LEU A 23 -15.16 7.18 5.12
CA LEU A 23 -14.39 6.09 5.71
C LEU A 23 -15.07 5.50 6.97
N CYS A 24 -16.19 6.06 7.45
CA CYS A 24 -17.04 5.48 8.49
C CYS A 24 -16.31 4.96 9.75
N ASP A 25 -15.21 5.61 10.13
CA ASP A 25 -14.33 5.19 11.23
C ASP A 25 -13.70 3.78 11.07
N GLU A 26 -13.64 3.27 9.84
CA GLU A 26 -12.96 2.03 9.46
C GLU A 26 -11.48 2.28 9.15
N TYR A 27 -10.77 2.87 10.12
CA TYR A 27 -9.34 3.12 10.01
C TYR A 27 -8.67 3.17 11.38
N ASP A 28 -7.38 2.85 11.41
CA ASP A 28 -6.54 3.08 12.58
C ASP A 28 -6.03 4.53 12.62
N ILE A 29 -6.14 5.17 13.78
CA ILE A 29 -5.76 6.57 13.93
C ILE A 29 -4.24 6.78 13.75
N GLN A 30 -3.41 5.82 14.15
CA GLN A 30 -1.95 5.89 13.99
C GLN A 30 -1.55 5.70 12.54
N SER A 31 -2.24 4.81 11.79
CA SER A 31 -2.03 4.66 10.35
C SER A 31 -2.34 5.98 9.62
N MET A 32 -3.43 6.66 9.99
CA MET A 32 -3.83 7.95 9.41
C MET A 32 -2.83 9.08 9.70
N TRP A 33 -2.35 9.20 10.94
CA TRP A 33 -1.29 10.16 11.28
C TRP A 33 -0.05 9.98 10.42
N LYS A 34 0.40 8.73 10.29
CA LYS A 34 1.61 8.37 9.55
C LYS A 34 1.51 8.74 8.06
N ILE A 35 0.35 8.50 7.44
CA ILE A 35 0.08 8.91 6.06
C ILE A 35 0.00 10.43 5.93
N ALA A 36 -0.71 11.10 6.83
CA ALA A 36 -0.92 12.55 6.80
C ALA A 36 0.39 13.33 6.88
N GLU A 37 1.28 12.95 7.80
CA GLU A 37 2.61 13.56 7.95
C GLU A 37 3.45 13.39 6.68
N LYS A 38 3.46 12.20 6.09
CA LYS A 38 4.21 11.96 4.85
C LYS A 38 3.64 12.74 3.67
N ALA A 39 2.32 12.80 3.55
CA ALA A 39 1.65 13.56 2.52
C ALA A 39 2.02 15.05 2.56
N LEU A 40 2.14 15.64 3.76
CA LEU A 40 2.64 17.01 3.93
C LEU A 40 4.08 17.20 3.45
N MET A 41 4.94 16.19 3.60
CA MET A 41 6.31 16.24 3.07
C MET A 41 6.34 16.13 1.53
N CYS A 42 5.44 15.35 0.93
CA CYS A 42 5.34 15.20 -0.53
C CYS A 42 4.96 16.51 -1.26
N VAL A 43 4.26 17.41 -0.58
CA VAL A 43 3.75 18.67 -1.16
C VAL A 43 4.58 19.89 -0.78
N GLN A 44 5.81 19.71 -0.30
CA GLN A 44 6.70 20.83 0.01
C GLN A 44 6.93 21.73 -1.21
N PRO A 45 7.03 23.07 -1.04
CA PRO A 45 7.23 23.99 -2.15
C PRO A 45 8.49 23.69 -2.96
N HIS A 46 9.56 23.30 -2.26
CA HIS A 46 10.86 23.00 -2.85
C HIS A 46 11.02 21.49 -3.06
N GLY A 47 11.35 21.09 -4.29
CA GLY A 47 11.42 19.67 -4.68
C GLY A 47 12.45 18.86 -3.92
N ASN A 48 13.57 19.47 -3.53
CA ASN A 48 14.63 18.84 -2.74
C ASN A 48 14.23 18.56 -1.27
N MET A 49 13.12 19.13 -0.79
CA MET A 49 12.56 18.82 0.53
C MET A 49 11.49 17.72 0.47
N ARG A 50 11.10 17.29 -0.73
CA ARG A 50 10.13 16.21 -0.92
C ARG A 50 10.85 14.87 -0.75
N PRO A 51 10.23 13.88 -0.11
CA PRO A 51 10.79 12.55 0.03
C PRO A 51 10.95 11.87 -1.33
N SER A 52 11.90 10.94 -1.42
CA SER A 52 11.98 10.01 -2.54
C SER A 52 10.78 9.06 -2.57
N ILE A 53 10.46 8.52 -3.75
CA ILE A 53 9.35 7.57 -3.87
C ILE A 53 9.54 6.33 -2.98
N SER A 54 10.79 5.89 -2.78
CA SER A 54 11.12 4.76 -1.91
C SER A 54 10.78 5.03 -0.44
N GLU A 55 11.02 6.26 0.03
CA GLU A 55 10.63 6.68 1.39
C GLU A 55 9.12 6.76 1.56
N VAL A 56 8.41 7.22 0.52
CA VAL A 56 6.94 7.25 0.51
C VAL A 56 6.37 5.83 0.56
N ILE A 57 6.90 4.90 -0.25
CA ILE A 57 6.48 3.50 -0.26
C ILE A 57 6.68 2.85 1.11
N LYS A 58 7.84 3.09 1.74
CA LYS A 58 8.13 2.57 3.08
C LYS A 58 7.08 3.05 4.09
N GLU A 59 6.74 4.33 4.08
CA GLU A 59 5.75 4.88 5.01
C GLU A 59 4.34 4.30 4.79
N ILE A 60 3.95 4.09 3.53
CA ILE A 60 2.68 3.45 3.19
C ILE A 60 2.66 2.00 3.71
N GLN A 61 3.75 1.26 3.55
CA GLN A 61 3.87 -0.11 4.06
C GLN A 61 3.80 -0.17 5.59
N ASP A 62 4.42 0.79 6.28
CA ASP A 62 4.33 0.91 7.73
C ASP A 62 2.89 1.20 8.19
N ALA A 63 2.21 2.15 7.55
CA ALA A 63 0.82 2.49 7.85
C ALA A 63 -0.13 1.29 7.61
N LEU A 64 0.06 0.56 6.52
CA LEU A 64 -0.67 -0.67 6.24
C LEU A 64 -0.40 -1.76 7.28
N SER A 65 0.83 -1.86 7.80
CA SER A 65 1.17 -2.84 8.83
C SER A 65 0.47 -2.54 10.16
N ILE A 66 0.29 -1.25 10.48
CA ILE A 66 -0.50 -0.81 11.64
C ILE A 66 -1.97 -1.18 11.46
N GLU A 67 -2.55 -0.85 10.30
CA GLU A 67 -3.95 -1.18 9.97
C GLU A 67 -4.20 -2.70 10.07
N ARG A 68 -3.26 -3.50 9.54
CA ARG A 68 -3.33 -4.96 9.59
C ARG A 68 -3.06 -5.57 10.96
N GLY A 69 -2.33 -4.86 11.82
CA GLY A 69 -2.14 -5.25 13.21
C GLY A 69 -3.41 -5.08 14.04
N ALA A 70 -4.23 -4.07 13.72
CA ALA A 70 -5.48 -3.77 14.42
C ALA A 70 -6.59 -4.81 14.15
N GLU A 71 -6.63 -5.41 12.96
CA GLU A 71 -7.59 -6.48 12.60
C GLU A 71 -7.34 -7.80 13.35
N SER A 72 -6.11 -8.08 13.78
CA SER A 72 -5.76 -9.30 14.52
C SER A 72 -6.33 -9.37 15.95
N VAL A 73 -6.87 -8.26 16.47
CA VAL A 73 -7.45 -8.19 17.83
C VAL A 73 -8.97 -8.37 17.82
N LYS A 74 -9.62 -8.46 16.65
CA LYS A 74 -11.09 -8.60 16.54
C LYS A 74 -11.58 -10.03 16.27
N GLU A 75 -10.71 -11.02 16.09
CA GLU A 75 -11.12 -12.42 15.94
C GLU A 75 -11.12 -13.13 17.30
N GLY A 76 -12.29 -13.66 17.67
CA GLY A 76 -12.61 -14.12 19.00
C GLY A 76 -11.79 -15.32 19.50
N ASN A 77 -11.69 -15.36 20.83
CA ASN A 77 -11.45 -16.51 21.68
C ASN A 77 -11.92 -17.85 21.06
N SER A 78 -10.97 -18.71 20.68
CA SER A 78 -11.11 -20.16 20.70
C SER A 78 -9.72 -20.79 20.83
N ASP A 79 -9.46 -21.35 22.02
CA ASP A 79 -8.32 -22.21 22.27
C ASP A 79 -8.42 -23.47 21.38
N GLU A 80 -7.47 -23.69 20.48
CA GLU A 80 -7.14 -25.04 20.01
C GLU A 80 -5.63 -25.16 19.73
N ILE A 81 -4.97 -25.92 20.60
CA ILE A 81 -3.60 -26.40 20.39
C ILE A 81 -3.68 -27.53 19.37
N SER A 82 -3.18 -27.30 18.15
CA SER A 82 -2.88 -28.39 17.21
C SER A 82 -1.50 -28.18 16.60
N ARG A 83 -0.58 -29.03 17.07
CA ARG A 83 0.76 -29.21 16.51
C ARG A 83 0.63 -30.05 15.22
N ASN A 84 1.76 -30.21 14.51
CA ASN A 84 1.99 -31.07 13.35
C ASN A 84 1.61 -30.40 12.00
N SER A 85 2.35 -30.48 10.89
CA SER A 85 3.68 -30.96 10.56
C SER A 85 3.97 -30.52 9.12
N ILE A 86 5.24 -30.29 8.79
CA ILE A 86 5.78 -30.14 7.44
C ILE A 86 5.37 -31.35 6.57
N HIS A 87 4.54 -31.16 5.55
CA HIS A 87 4.64 -31.71 4.18
C HIS A 87 3.29 -31.50 3.46
N SER A 88 3.29 -30.86 2.29
CA SER A 88 2.33 -31.18 1.23
C SER A 88 2.92 -30.78 -0.11
N SER A 89 3.72 -31.70 -0.64
CA SER A 89 4.00 -31.82 -2.06
C SER A 89 2.67 -32.12 -2.77
N LEU A 90 2.25 -31.26 -3.70
CA LEU A 90 1.15 -31.57 -4.61
C LEU A 90 1.65 -31.46 -6.05
N ASN A 91 1.51 -32.58 -6.75
CA ASN A 91 1.86 -32.82 -8.15
C ASN A 91 1.30 -31.74 -9.09
N MET A 92 2.15 -31.25 -9.98
CA MET A 92 1.75 -30.55 -11.20
C MET A 92 1.32 -31.59 -12.25
N ASP A 93 0.00 -31.72 -12.45
CA ASP A 93 -0.59 -32.54 -13.51
C ASP A 93 -0.60 -31.75 -14.84
N LEU A 94 -0.16 -32.43 -15.90
CA LEU A 94 0.11 -31.90 -17.24
C LEU A 94 -1.15 -32.03 -18.11
N GLY A 95 -1.88 -30.93 -18.29
CA GLY A 95 -3.07 -30.86 -19.14
C GLY A 95 -3.05 -29.70 -20.14
N SER A 96 -2.25 -29.86 -21.20
CA SER A 96 -2.45 -29.29 -22.55
C SER A 96 -3.09 -27.88 -22.69
N SER A 97 -2.28 -26.83 -22.71
CA SER A 97 -2.47 -25.70 -23.65
C SER A 97 -1.18 -24.88 -23.76
N LYS A 98 -0.36 -25.19 -24.76
CA LYS A 98 0.81 -24.39 -25.14
C LYS A 98 0.34 -23.28 -26.06
N HIS A 99 0.42 -22.03 -25.61
CA HIS A 99 0.64 -20.92 -26.54
C HIS A 99 1.39 -19.78 -25.85
N CYS A 100 2.72 -19.90 -25.84
CA CYS A 100 3.63 -18.79 -25.60
C CYS A 100 3.67 -17.96 -26.90
N LEU A 101 3.11 -16.76 -26.89
CA LEU A 101 3.34 -15.81 -27.98
C LEU A 101 4.69 -15.14 -27.73
N SER A 102 5.70 -15.64 -28.45
CA SER A 102 6.94 -14.95 -28.76
C SER A 102 6.61 -13.54 -29.24
N ILE A 103 7.21 -12.52 -28.63
CA ILE A 103 7.22 -11.18 -29.19
C ILE A 103 8.24 -11.23 -30.31
N ASP A 104 7.78 -11.61 -31.50
CA ASP A 104 8.63 -11.68 -32.68
C ASP A 104 9.01 -10.26 -33.13
N GLU A 105 10.31 -10.07 -33.14
CA GLU A 105 11.08 -9.00 -33.73
C GLU A 105 10.85 -8.94 -35.25
N ALA A 106 9.98 -8.03 -35.70
CA ALA A 106 9.80 -7.73 -37.12
C ALA A 106 9.16 -6.37 -37.42
N ILE A 107 9.82 -5.25 -37.06
CA ILE A 107 9.61 -3.97 -37.77
C ILE A 107 10.97 -3.32 -38.10
N ALA A 108 11.88 -4.11 -38.68
CA ALA A 108 12.87 -3.58 -39.59
C ALA A 108 12.29 -3.66 -41.01
N ARG A 109 11.67 -2.59 -41.49
CA ARG A 109 11.52 -2.37 -42.94
C ARG A 109 11.87 -0.91 -43.27
N PRO A 110 12.87 -0.68 -44.14
CA PRO A 110 13.31 0.66 -44.51
C PRO A 110 12.29 1.31 -45.47
N MET A 111 12.00 2.59 -45.27
CA MET A 111 11.33 3.41 -46.29
C MET A 111 12.40 4.05 -47.17
N ALA A 112 12.51 3.56 -48.40
CA ALA A 112 13.18 4.27 -49.48
C ALA A 112 12.19 5.29 -50.08
N ARG A 113 12.54 6.57 -50.06
CA ARG A 113 12.40 7.48 -51.21
C ARG A 113 13.34 8.66 -51.05
#